data_AF-A0A3D3BRU0-F1
#
_entry.id   AF-A0A3D3BRU0-F1
#
_cell.length_a   1.000
_cell.length_b   1.000
_cell.length_c   1.000
_cell.angle_alpha   90.00
_cell.angle_beta   90.00
_cell.angle_gamma   90.00
#
_symmetry.space_group_name_H-M   'P 1'
#
loop_
_entity.id
_entity.type
_entity.pdbx_description
1 polymer ?
#
loop_
_entity_poly.entity_id
_entity_poly.type
_entity_poly.pdbx_seq_one_letter_code
_entity_poly.pdbx_strand_id
1 'polypeptide(L)' 'MGDKESASPSPDTRKKWHELVDAINNARTVYYQHDAPSISDSEYDSVFRELEALEERYPELA' A
#
# COMPACT_ATOMS: atom_id res chain seq x y z
N MET A 1 -1.62 30.94 -14.86
CA MET A 1 -2.39 30.24 -13.82
C MET A 1 -2.16 28.77 -14.07
N GLY A 2 -1.23 28.13 -13.37
CA GLY A 2 -1.50 27.64 -12.00
C GLY A 2 -2.34 26.38 -12.18
N ASP A 3 -1.88 25.16 -11.92
CA ASP A 3 -0.98 24.73 -10.86
C ASP A 3 -0.28 23.44 -11.31
N LYS A 4 1.06 23.43 -11.31
CA LYS A 4 1.77 22.18 -11.02
C LYS A 4 1.51 21.97 -9.53
N GLU A 5 0.40 21.33 -9.21
CA GLU A 5 0.14 20.83 -7.86
C GLU A 5 1.30 19.88 -7.55
N SER A 6 2.28 20.40 -6.80
CA SER A 6 3.32 19.61 -6.17
C SER A 6 2.65 18.40 -5.57
N ALA A 7 2.99 17.21 -6.09
CA ALA A 7 2.22 15.98 -5.97
C ALA A 7 2.19 15.45 -4.53
N SER A 8 1.45 16.15 -3.68
CA SER A 8 1.21 15.73 -2.32
C SER A 8 -0.03 14.85 -2.27
N PRO A 9 0.08 13.66 -1.65
CA PRO A 9 -1.01 12.74 -1.47
C PRO A 9 -2.06 13.44 -0.61
N SER A 10 -3.26 13.49 -1.16
CA SER A 10 -4.45 13.85 -0.41
C SER A 10 -4.57 12.94 0.83
N PRO A 11 -5.26 13.39 1.89
CA PRO A 11 -5.51 12.55 3.07
C PRO A 11 -6.13 11.19 2.71
N ASP A 12 -6.98 11.13 1.69
CA ASP A 12 -7.54 9.88 1.14
C ASP A 12 -6.46 8.95 0.56
N THR A 13 -5.51 9.49 -0.19
CA THR A 13 -4.37 8.74 -0.74
C THR A 13 -3.48 8.19 0.38
N ARG A 14 -3.16 9.03 1.38
CA ARG A 14 -2.36 8.60 2.54
C ARG A 14 -3.08 7.52 3.35
N LYS A 15 -4.40 7.64 3.51
CA LYS A 15 -5.23 6.61 4.15
C LYS A 15 -5.16 5.29 3.37
N LYS A 16 -5.33 5.35 2.05
CA LYS A 16 -5.26 4.16 1.19
C LYS A 16 -3.89 3.48 1.25
N TRP A 17 -2.80 4.26 1.23
CA TRP A 17 -1.45 3.75 1.44
C TRP A 17 -1.34 3.00 2.77
N HIS A 18 -1.82 3.61 3.86
CA HIS A 18 -1.83 2.95 5.17
C HIS A 18 -2.62 1.64 5.17
N GLU A 19 -3.79 1.59 4.52
CA GLU A 19 -4.59 0.38 4.42
C GLU A 19 -3.87 -0.74 3.66
N LEU A 20 -3.17 -0.41 2.56
CA LEU A 20 -2.37 -1.36 1.79
C LEU A 20 -1.18 -1.90 2.60
N VAL A 21 -0.46 -1.00 3.29
CA VAL A 21 0.66 -1.37 4.18
C VAL A 21 0.19 -2.24 5.34
N ASP A 22 -0.95 -1.91 5.95
CA ASP A 22 -1.50 -2.68 7.06
C ASP A 22 -1.94 -4.09 6.60
N ALA A 23 -2.57 -4.19 5.42
CA ALA A 23 -2.91 -5.48 4.81
C ALA A 23 -1.68 -6.36 4.57
N ILE A 24 -0.59 -5.80 4.05
CA ILE A 24 0.70 -6.49 3.87
C ILE A 24 1.30 -6.95 5.20
N ASN A 25 1.31 -6.07 6.20
CA ASN A 25 1.85 -6.40 7.53
C ASN A 25 1.02 -7.47 8.24
N ASN A 26 -0.30 -7.40 8.13
CA ASN A 26 -1.20 -8.41 8.66
C ASN A 26 -0.98 -9.75 7.95
N ALA A 27 -0.92 -9.77 6.61
CA ALA A 27 -0.62 -10.96 5.84
C ALA A 27 0.71 -11.62 6.26
N ARG A 28 1.77 -10.81 6.44
CA ARG A 28 3.07 -11.29 6.95
C ARG A 28 2.97 -11.83 8.37
N THR A 29 2.26 -11.13 9.26
CA THR A 29 2.11 -11.54 10.65
C THR A 29 1.43 -12.90 10.76
N VAL A 30 0.33 -13.10 10.03
CA VAL A 30 -0.37 -14.38 10.02
C VAL A 30 0.49 -15.48 9.37
N TYR A 31 1.22 -15.15 8.30
CA TYR A 31 2.14 -16.09 7.67
C TYR A 31 3.24 -16.58 8.63
N TYR A 32 3.87 -15.68 9.38
CA TYR A 32 4.93 -16.04 10.32
C TYR A 32 4.44 -16.64 11.64
N GLN A 33 3.26 -16.26 12.13
CA GLN A 33 2.74 -16.73 13.43
C GLN A 33 1.92 -18.01 13.34
N HIS A 34 1.14 -18.17 12.27
CA HIS A 34 0.11 -19.22 12.19
C HIS A 34 0.42 -20.30 11.14
N ASP A 35 1.50 -20.15 10.35
CA ASP A 35 1.79 -21.01 9.19
C ASP A 35 0.58 -21.11 8.23
N ALA A 36 -0.28 -20.08 8.27
CA ALA A 36 -1.55 -20.02 7.57
C ALA A 36 -1.60 -18.70 6.80
N PRO A 37 -1.51 -18.71 5.46
CA PRO A 37 -1.65 -17.49 4.68
C PRO A 37 -3.06 -16.93 4.86
N SER A 38 -3.18 -15.72 5.43
CA SER A 38 -4.48 -15.03 5.58
C SER A 38 -5.03 -14.57 4.22
N ILE A 39 -4.13 -14.28 3.28
CA ILE A 39 -4.42 -13.94 1.88
C ILE A 39 -3.56 -14.81 0.96
N SER A 40 -4.05 -15.12 -0.23
CA SER A 40 -3.28 -15.88 -1.23
C SER A 40 -2.13 -15.04 -1.80
N ASP A 41 -1.06 -15.67 -2.32
CA ASP A 41 0.05 -14.96 -2.99
C ASP A 41 -0.44 -13.96 -4.05
N SER A 42 -1.45 -14.31 -4.84
CA SER A 42 -2.00 -13.41 -5.86
C SER A 42 -2.69 -12.17 -5.29
N GLU A 43 -3.29 -12.28 -4.11
CA GLU A 43 -3.86 -11.13 -3.39
C GLU A 43 -2.74 -10.25 -2.83
N TYR A 44 -1.71 -10.87 -2.25
CA TYR A 44 -0.51 -10.16 -1.78
C TYR A 44 0.16 -9.39 -2.92
N ASP A 45 0.38 -10.03 -4.07
CA ASP A 45 0.94 -9.41 -5.28
C ASP A 45 0.09 -8.26 -5.81
N SER A 46 -1.23 -8.32 -5.64
CA SER A 46 -2.15 -7.27 -6.08
C SER A 46 -2.06 -6.06 -5.16
N VAL A 47 -2.10 -6.28 -3.84
CA VAL A 47 -1.94 -5.23 -2.82
C VAL A 47 -0.56 -4.57 -2.93
N PHE A 48 0.49 -5.37 -3.12
CA PHE A 48 1.87 -4.89 -3.26
C PHE A 48 2.04 -4.02 -4.51
N ARG A 49 1.51 -4.46 -5.66
CA ARG A 49 1.54 -3.65 -6.88
C ARG A 49 0.75 -2.34 -6.75
N GLU A 50 -0.36 -2.36 -6.03
CA GLU A 50 -1.15 -1.14 -5.80
C GLU A 50 -0.41 -0.16 -4.88
N LEU A 51 0.33 -0.66 -3.88
CA LEU A 51 1.20 0.13 -3.02
C LEU A 51 2.34 0.77 -3.83
N GLU A 52 3.08 -0.01 -4.62
CA GLU A 52 4.16 0.48 -5.48
C GLU A 52 3.65 1.56 -6.44
N ALA A 53 2.51 1.35 -7.10
CA ALA A 53 1.93 2.33 -8.00
C ALA A 53 1.54 3.64 -7.30
N LEU A 54 1.17 3.57 -6.02
CA LEU A 54 0.90 4.75 -5.19
C LEU A 54 2.20 5.49 -4.85
N GLU A 55 3.24 4.76 -4.47
CA GLU A 55 4.56 5.30 -4.12
C GLU A 55 5.28 5.90 -5.34
N GLU A 56 5.16 5.27 -6.52
CA GLU A 56 5.66 5.82 -7.78
C GLU A 56 4.99 7.15 -8.15
N ARG A 57 3.69 7.26 -7.85
CA ARG A 57 2.92 8.49 -8.09
C ARG A 57 3.19 9.56 -7.03
N TYR A 58 3.42 9.14 -5.78
CA TYR A 58 3.61 9.99 -4.62
C TYR A 58 4.86 9.55 -3.84
N PRO A 59 6.07 9.94 -4.29
CA PRO A 59 7.33 9.52 -3.67
C PRO A 59 7.52 10.02 -2.22
N GLU A 60 6.61 10.86 -1.70
CA GLU A 60 6.59 11.24 -0.28
C GLU A 60 5.88 10.24 0.64
N LEU A 61 5.27 9.19 0.09
CA LEU A 61 4.66 8.09 0.84
C LEU A 61 5.64 6.93 1.11
N ALA A 62 6.71 6.82 0.33
CA ALA A 62 7.74 5.78 0.45
C ALA A 62 8.80 6.12 1.52
#